data_AF-A0A662UQ72-F1
#
_entry.id   AF-A0A662UQ72-F1
#
_cell.length_a   1.000
_cell.length_b   1.000
_cell.length_c   1.000
_cell.angle_alpha   90.00
_cell.angle_beta   90.00
_cell.angle_gamma   90.00
#
_symmetry.space_group_name_H-M   'P 1'
#
loop_
_entity.id
_entity.type
_entity.pdbx_description
1 polymer ?
#
loop_
_entity_poly.entity_id
_entity_poly.type
_entity_poly.pdbx_seq_one_letter_code
_entity_poly.pdbx_strand_id
1 'polypeptide(L)'
;MQGIYVKLPSGVWIRVKGKFGGIIASGKKSTQAYTLVAESIPALPFKSTPPKKEFYVASTAVTRFIYRLVDEKIHERSRVVIEYLRPEVYVVRVYSGDAKKIYSVADEMGIVKGGIRKQRLKA
;
A
#
# COMPACT_ATOMS: atom_id res chain seq x y z
N MET A 1 6.30 10.16 -12.08
CA MET A 1 5.91 8.74 -12.13
C MET A 1 4.74 8.45 -11.19
N GLN A 2 3.69 7.78 -11.70
CA GLN A 2 2.60 7.21 -10.91
C GLN A 2 2.94 5.77 -10.49
N GLY A 3 2.24 5.26 -9.48
CA GLY A 3 2.45 3.92 -8.94
C GLY A 3 2.19 3.83 -7.44
N ILE A 4 2.04 2.58 -6.97
CA ILE A 4 2.08 2.23 -5.54
C ILE A 4 3.48 1.72 -5.25
N TYR A 5 4.17 2.38 -4.33
CA TYR A 5 5.52 2.05 -3.89
C TYR A 5 5.45 1.57 -2.44
N VAL A 6 6.07 0.44 -2.14
CA VAL A 6 6.00 -0.17 -0.81
C VAL A 6 7.41 -0.40 -0.29
N LYS A 7 7.68 0.02 0.95
CA LYS A 7 8.88 -0.37 1.68
C LYS A 7 8.54 -1.53 2.58
N LEU A 8 9.16 -2.68 2.33
CA LEU A 8 8.98 -3.87 3.14
C LEU A 8 9.72 -3.74 4.48
N PRO A 9 9.37 -4.55 5.50
CA PRO A 9 10.09 -4.59 6.76
C PRO A 9 11.59 -4.90 6.60
N SER A 10 11.97 -5.61 5.54
CA SER A 10 13.36 -5.89 5.17
C SER A 10 14.12 -4.66 4.64
N GLY A 11 13.47 -3.50 4.49
CA GLY A 11 14.04 -2.30 3.91
C GLY A 11 14.00 -2.25 2.38
N VAL A 12 13.62 -3.35 1.71
CA VAL A 12 13.51 -3.42 0.25
C VAL A 12 12.35 -2.57 -0.25
N TRP A 13 12.61 -1.78 -1.29
CA TRP A 13 11.56 -1.07 -2.02
C TRP A 13 11.02 -1.92 -3.17
N ILE A 14 9.70 -1.91 -3.30
CA ILE A 14 9.00 -2.51 -4.43
C ILE A 14 8.05 -1.50 -5.06
N ARG A 15 7.84 -1.60 -6.37
CA ARG A 15 6.77 -0.92 -7.10
C ARG A 15 5.75 -1.94 -7.57
N VAL A 16 4.50 -1.76 -7.16
CA VAL A 16 3.38 -2.62 -7.55
C VAL A 16 2.97 -2.27 -8.98
N LYS A 17 2.98 -3.28 -9.86
CA LYS A 17 2.56 -3.17 -11.27
C LYS A 17 1.13 -3.64 -11.51
N GLY A 18 0.61 -4.53 -10.68
CA GLY A 18 -0.75 -5.06 -10.82
C GLY A 18 -0.98 -6.32 -9.99
N LYS A 19 -1.95 -7.12 -10.41
CA LYS A 19 -2.25 -8.43 -9.82
C LYS A 19 -2.55 -9.45 -10.93
N PHE A 20 -2.14 -10.71 -10.72
CA PHE A 20 -2.63 -11.84 -11.50
C PHE A 20 -3.71 -12.59 -10.70
N GLY A 21 -4.82 -12.89 -11.37
CA GLY A 21 -5.82 -13.84 -10.86
C GLY A 21 -5.47 -15.24 -11.36
N GLY A 22 -5.50 -16.22 -10.46
CA GLY A 22 -5.31 -17.63 -10.79
C GLY A 22 -6.35 -18.49 -10.08
N ILE A 23 -6.66 -19.64 -10.68
CA ILE A 23 -7.43 -20.68 -10.02
C ILE A 23 -6.42 -21.68 -9.45
N ILE A 24 -6.37 -21.79 -8.13
CA ILE A 24 -5.67 -22.90 -7.48
C ILE A 24 -6.69 -24.04 -7.35
N ALA A 25 -6.50 -25.09 -8.13
CA ALA A 25 -7.27 -26.32 -8.01
C ALA A 25 -6.53 -27.27 -7.07
N SER A 26 -7.19 -27.69 -5.98
CA SER A 26 -6.71 -28.74 -5.09
C SER A 26 -7.81 -29.78 -4.92
N GLY A 27 -7.66 -30.92 -5.60
CA GLY A 27 -8.67 -31.97 -5.62
C GLY A 27 -10.02 -31.47 -6.15
N LYS A 28 -11.11 -31.71 -5.40
CA LYS A 28 -12.49 -31.28 -5.76
C LYS A 28 -12.81 -29.81 -5.43
N LYS A 29 -11.87 -29.04 -4.88
CA LYS A 29 -12.09 -27.63 -4.51
C LYS A 29 -11.21 -26.72 -5.36
N SER A 30 -11.83 -25.76 -6.04
CA SER A 30 -11.13 -24.64 -6.67
C SER A 30 -11.20 -23.43 -5.74
N THR A 31 -10.09 -22.71 -5.61
CA THR A 31 -10.02 -21.44 -4.88
C THR A 31 -9.40 -20.39 -5.79
N GLN A 32 -10.02 -19.21 -5.86
CA GLN A 32 -9.41 -18.07 -6.53
C GLN A 32 -8.27 -17.52 -5.66
N ALA A 33 -7.07 -17.49 -6.23
CA ALA A 33 -5.92 -16.86 -5.62
C ALA A 33 -5.51 -15.63 -6.43
N TYR A 34 -5.11 -14.59 -5.71
CA TYR A 34 -4.55 -13.39 -6.30
C TYR A 34 -3.09 -13.28 -5.90
N THR A 35 -2.23 -12.94 -6.86
CA THR A 35 -0.81 -12.69 -6.64
C THR A 35 -0.50 -11.25 -7.05
N LEU A 36 0.08 -10.45 -6.14
CA LEU A 36 0.58 -9.12 -6.48
C LEU A 36 1.81 -9.24 -7.38
N VAL A 37 1.83 -8.46 -8.44
CA VAL A 37 2.97 -8.31 -9.34
C VAL A 37 3.70 -7.04 -8.92
N ALA A 38 4.96 -7.17 -8.52
CA ALA A 38 5.80 -6.05 -8.14
C ALA A 38 7.22 -6.21 -8.67
N GLU A 39 7.88 -5.09 -8.94
CA GLU A 39 9.32 -5.05 -9.24
C GLU A 39 10.08 -4.50 -8.03
N SER A 40 11.25 -5.07 -7.73
CA SER A 40 12.16 -4.46 -6.78
C SER A 40 12.80 -3.23 -7.41
N ILE A 41 12.95 -2.16 -6.61
CA ILE A 41 13.61 -0.92 -7.03
C ILE A 41 14.67 -0.55 -5.99
N PRO A 42 15.79 0.07 -6.40
CA PRO A 42 16.86 0.43 -5.47
C PRO A 42 16.47 1.58 -4.53
N ALA A 43 15.69 2.54 -5.04
CA ALA A 43 15.22 3.71 -4.30
C ALA A 43 13.94 4.27 -4.91
N LEU A 44 13.25 5.15 -4.18
CA LEU A 44 12.09 5.86 -4.70
C LEU A 44 12.49 6.77 -5.88
N PRO A 45 11.77 6.74 -7.02
CA PRO A 45 12.16 7.49 -8.22
C PRO A 45 11.69 8.95 -8.19
N PHE A 46 11.51 9.56 -7.02
CA PHE A 46 11.06 10.95 -6.88
C PHE A 46 11.60 11.62 -5.62
N LYS A 47 11.81 12.94 -5.73
CA LYS A 47 12.30 13.79 -4.64
C LYS A 47 11.22 14.02 -3.58
N SER A 48 11.70 14.35 -2.37
CA SER A 48 10.89 14.62 -1.17
C SER A 48 10.08 15.90 -1.31
N THR A 49 8.92 15.82 -1.97
CA THR A 49 7.87 16.84 -1.81
C THR A 49 6.99 16.49 -0.61
N PRO A 50 6.34 17.45 0.05
CA PRO A 50 5.36 17.12 1.08
C PRO A 50 4.21 16.27 0.50
N PRO A 51 3.73 15.22 1.20
CA PRO A 51 2.57 14.46 0.76
C PRO A 51 1.28 15.28 0.89
N LYS A 52 0.34 15.11 -0.04
CA LYS A 52 -1.00 15.72 0.04
C LYS A 52 -1.82 15.18 1.20
N LYS A 53 -1.60 13.91 1.54
CA LYS A 53 -2.24 13.23 2.67
C LYS A 53 -1.27 12.20 3.24
N GLU A 54 -1.19 12.16 4.56
CA GLU A 54 -0.50 11.11 5.31
C GLU A 54 -1.48 10.52 6.32
N PHE A 55 -1.48 9.19 6.44
CA PHE A 55 -2.25 8.46 7.44
C PHE A 55 -1.60 7.10 7.72
N TYR A 56 -2.09 6.40 8.74
CA TYR A 56 -1.52 5.15 9.21
C TYR A 56 -2.52 4.01 9.03
N VAL A 57 -2.04 2.84 8.64
CA VAL A 57 -2.87 1.64 8.44
C VAL A 57 -2.31 0.44 9.17
N ALA A 58 -3.20 -0.49 9.56
CA ALA A 58 -2.83 -1.75 10.19
C ALA A 58 -1.99 -2.65 9.25
N SER A 59 -0.86 -3.16 9.73
CA SER A 59 -0.02 -4.11 8.97
C SER A 59 -0.76 -5.37 8.54
N THR A 60 -1.69 -5.85 9.36
CA THR A 60 -2.46 -7.10 9.12
C THR A 60 -3.37 -7.04 7.88
N ALA A 61 -3.61 -5.86 7.32
CA ALA A 61 -4.48 -5.67 6.17
C ALA A 61 -3.83 -4.90 5.02
N VAL A 62 -2.54 -4.55 5.13
CA VAL A 62 -1.85 -3.72 4.12
C VAL A 62 -1.84 -4.38 2.74
N THR A 63 -1.66 -5.69 2.65
CA THR A 63 -1.67 -6.42 1.38
C THR A 63 -3.05 -6.40 0.73
N ARG A 64 -4.12 -6.62 1.52
CA ARG A 64 -5.52 -6.51 1.04
C ARG A 64 -5.85 -5.09 0.59
N PHE A 65 -5.31 -4.09 1.30
CA PHE A 65 -5.45 -2.69 0.91
C PHE A 65 -4.79 -2.43 -0.43
N ILE A 66 -3.56 -2.90 -0.65
CA ILE A 66 -2.86 -2.77 -1.93
C ILE A 66 -3.66 -3.43 -3.06
N TYR A 67 -4.20 -4.64 -2.85
CA TYR A 67 -5.09 -5.29 -3.84
C TYR A 67 -6.28 -4.39 -4.20
N ARG A 68 -6.96 -3.83 -3.20
CA ARG A 68 -8.12 -2.96 -3.43
C ARG A 68 -7.73 -1.67 -4.18
N LEU A 69 -6.57 -1.09 -3.89
CA LEU A 69 -6.05 0.05 -4.65
C LEU A 69 -5.71 -0.34 -6.11
N VAL A 70 -5.20 -1.55 -6.35
CA VAL A 70 -4.96 -2.06 -7.71
C VAL A 70 -6.27 -2.20 -8.46
N ASP A 71 -7.31 -2.75 -7.83
CA ASP A 71 -8.65 -2.95 -8.42
C ASP A 71 -9.32 -1.64 -8.81
N GLU A 72 -9.15 -0.62 -7.97
CA GLU A 72 -9.60 0.76 -8.20
C GLU A 72 -8.71 1.54 -9.18
N LYS A 73 -7.78 0.86 -9.87
CA LYS A 73 -6.79 1.43 -10.80
C LYS A 73 -6.02 2.63 -10.24
N ILE A 74 -5.83 2.67 -8.91
CA ILE A 74 -5.16 3.79 -8.22
C ILE A 74 -3.69 3.86 -8.64
N HIS A 75 -3.06 2.71 -8.83
CA HIS A 75 -1.65 2.60 -9.25
C HIS A 75 -1.35 3.26 -10.60
N GLU A 76 -2.35 3.37 -11.49
CA GLU A 76 -2.21 4.04 -12.79
C GLU A 76 -2.31 5.57 -12.66
N ARG A 77 -3.15 6.07 -11.77
CA ARG A 77 -3.49 7.52 -11.68
C ARG A 77 -2.84 8.27 -10.53
N SER A 78 -2.37 7.56 -9.51
CA SER A 78 -1.90 8.14 -8.24
C SER A 78 -0.47 7.75 -7.93
N ARG A 79 0.17 8.55 -7.08
CA ARG A 79 1.48 8.23 -6.48
C ARG A 79 1.26 8.00 -4.99
N VAL A 80 1.40 6.75 -4.58
CA VAL A 80 1.18 6.30 -3.20
C VAL A 80 2.45 5.63 -2.70
N VAL A 81 2.91 6.02 -1.52
CA VAL A 81 4.00 5.35 -0.79
C VAL A 81 3.42 4.70 0.45
N ILE A 82 3.75 3.44 0.66
CA ILE A 82 3.33 2.65 1.82
C ILE A 82 4.62 2.17 2.48
N GLU A 83 5.01 2.76 3.60
CA GLU A 83 6.27 2.45 4.26
C GLU A 83 6.00 1.73 5.59
N TYR A 84 6.69 0.61 5.78
CA TYR A 84 6.70 -0.08 7.06
C TYR A 84 7.28 0.83 8.15
N LEU A 85 6.53 1.04 9.23
CA LEU A 85 6.99 1.83 10.37
C LEU A 85 7.36 0.94 11.55
N ARG A 86 6.48 0.00 11.91
CA ARG A 86 6.64 -0.95 13.02
C ARG A 86 5.68 -2.13 12.84
N PRO A 87 5.79 -3.24 13.60
CA PRO A 87 5.05 -4.48 13.33
C PRO A 87 3.55 -4.30 13.10
N GLU A 88 2.92 -3.37 13.82
CA GLU A 88 1.47 -3.15 13.75
C GLU A 88 1.03 -2.13 12.69
N VAL A 89 1.94 -1.32 12.14
CA VAL A 89 1.58 -0.12 11.38
C VAL A 89 2.47 0.12 10.16
N TYR A 90 1.82 0.50 9.06
CA TYR A 90 2.43 1.17 7.91
C TYR A 90 1.98 2.63 7.85
N VAL A 91 2.84 3.51 7.34
CA VAL A 91 2.49 4.88 6.97
C VAL A 91 2.16 4.93 5.47
N VAL A 92 1.04 5.55 5.13
CA VAL A 92 0.59 5.76 3.76
C VAL A 92 0.70 7.25 3.43
N ARG A 93 1.50 7.56 2.41
CA ARG A 93 1.72 8.92 1.91
C ARG A 93 1.22 9.01 0.47
N VAL A 94 0.28 9.92 0.23
CA VAL A 94 -0.27 10.19 -1.10
C VAL A 94 0.33 11.49 -1.63
N TYR A 95 1.05 11.42 -2.74
CA TYR A 95 1.74 12.56 -3.35
C TYR A 95 0.96 13.14 -4.54
N SER A 96 0.24 12.31 -5.29
CA SER A 96 -0.58 12.73 -6.43
C SER A 96 -1.77 11.79 -6.63
N GLY A 97 -2.77 12.26 -7.38
CA GLY A 97 -4.04 11.55 -7.58
C GLY A 97 -5.08 11.87 -6.51
N ASP A 98 -6.05 10.98 -6.35
CA ASP A 98 -7.20 11.17 -5.46
C ASP A 98 -6.93 10.68 -4.04
N ALA A 99 -6.35 11.55 -3.23
CA ALA A 99 -6.04 11.27 -1.84
C ALA A 99 -7.29 11.00 -0.99
N LYS A 100 -8.45 11.57 -1.33
CA LYS A 100 -9.71 11.34 -0.60
C LYS A 100 -10.19 9.92 -0.85
N LYS A 101 -10.21 9.46 -2.10
CA LYS A 101 -10.59 8.08 -2.44
C LYS A 101 -9.65 7.06 -1.79
N ILE A 102 -8.33 7.29 -1.83
CA ILE A 102 -7.35 6.37 -1.22
C ILE A 102 -7.58 6.25 0.30
N TYR A 103 -7.85 7.37 0.97
CA TYR A 103 -8.20 7.36 2.39
C TYR A 103 -9.53 6.63 2.63
N SER A 104 -10.58 6.92 1.85
CA SER A 104 -11.90 6.27 1.95
C SER A 104 -11.78 4.75 1.84
N VAL A 105 -10.97 4.25 0.91
CA VAL A 105 -10.74 2.80 0.76
C VAL A 105 -10.17 2.18 2.03
N ALA A 106 -9.22 2.86 2.69
CA ALA A 106 -8.66 2.38 3.95
C ALA A 106 -9.67 2.49 5.12
N ASP A 107 -10.47 3.56 5.13
CA ASP A 107 -11.47 3.83 6.15
C ASP A 107 -12.62 2.81 6.09
N GLU A 108 -13.14 2.54 4.90
CA GLU A 108 -14.15 1.50 4.62
C GLU A 108 -13.65 0.10 5.00
N MET A 109 -12.34 -0.15 4.92
CA MET A 109 -11.75 -1.41 5.36
C MET A 109 -11.57 -1.49 6.88
N GLY A 110 -11.79 -0.40 7.62
CA GLY A 110 -11.57 -0.31 9.06
C GLY A 110 -10.10 -0.44 9.46
N ILE A 111 -9.17 -0.11 8.56
CA ILE A 111 -7.73 -0.33 8.78
C ILE A 111 -6.98 0.95 9.16
N VAL A 112 -7.64 2.10 9.08
CA VAL A 112 -7.06 3.39 9.48
C VAL A 112 -6.81 3.37 10.98
N LYS A 113 -5.55 3.59 11.38
CA LYS A 113 -5.17 3.76 12.77
C LYS A 113 -5.25 5.25 13.11
N GLY A 114 -6.38 5.67 13.66
CA GLY A 114 -6.53 7.01 14.21
C GLY A 114 -5.50 7.25 15.32
N GLY A 115 -4.84 8.42 15.33
CA GLY A 115 -4.12 8.87 16.51
C GLY A 115 -2.62 8.59 16.61
N ILE A 116 -1.91 8.25 15.54
CA ILE A 116 -0.43 8.42 15.53
C ILE A 116 -0.09 9.91 15.24
N ARG A 117 -0.73 10.81 15.98
CA ARG A 117 -0.24 12.19 16.13
C ARG A 117 0.88 12.12 17.18
N LYS A 118 2.13 12.22 16.75
CA LYS A 118 3.29 12.55 17.60
C LYS A 118 3.63 11.58 18.76
N GLN A 119 3.53 10.26 18.59
CA GLN A 119 4.25 9.36 19.52
C GLN A 119 5.71 9.22 19.08
N ARG A 120 6.52 10.15 19.59
CA ARG A 120 7.99 10.06 19.80
C ARG A 120 8.80 9.45 18.65
N LEU A 121 9.23 10.30 17.72
CA LEU A 121 10.62 10.27 17.25
C LEU A 121 11.51 10.73 18.42
N LYS A 122 11.74 9.84 19.37
CA LYS A 122 12.84 9.92 20.34
C LYS A 122 13.37 8.50 20.50
N ALA A 123 14.34 8.19 19.67
CA ALA A 123 15.43 7.27 19.96
C ALA A 123 16.67 7.91 19.31
#